data_AF-A0A1H4BFS4-F1
#
_entry.id   AF-A0A1H4BFS4-F1
#
_cell.length_a   1.000
_cell.length_b   1.000
_cell.length_c   1.000
_cell.angle_alpha   90.00
_cell.angle_beta   90.00
_cell.angle_gamma   90.00
#
_symmetry.space_group_name_H-M   'P 1'
#
loop_
_entity.id
_entity.type
_entity.pdbx_description
1 polymer ?
#
loop_
_entity_poly.entity_id
_entity_poly.type
_entity_poly.pdbx_seq_one_letter_code
_entity_poly.pdbx_strand_id
1 'polypeptide(L)' 'MRKQLINNTVLIPIGIFIIVGTLMASQLINLPDMVKGFLFGIGIGLMFLFFIFKKFKPTSDQNH' A
#
# COMPACT_ATOMS: atom_id res chain seq x y z
N MET A 1 -0.03 -25.70 -1.31
CA MET A 1 -0.66 -24.55 -2.00
C MET A 1 -0.22 -23.23 -1.37
N ARG A 2 0.76 -22.51 -1.93
CA ARG A 2 1.20 -21.18 -1.43
C ARG A 2 1.21 -20.11 -2.54
N LYS A 3 0.21 -20.13 -3.44
CA LYS A 3 0.12 -19.16 -4.55
C LYS A 3 -0.74 -17.92 -4.26
N GLN A 4 -1.51 -17.91 -3.17
CA GLN A 4 -2.44 -16.80 -2.88
C GLN A 4 -1.90 -15.69 -1.97
N LEU A 5 -0.78 -15.92 -1.27
CA LEU A 5 -0.20 -14.93 -0.34
C LEU A 5 0.53 -13.80 -1.07
N ILE A 6 1.05 -14.09 -2.26
CA ILE A 6 1.86 -13.16 -3.05
C ILE A 6 1.00 -12.01 -3.57
N ASN A 7 -0.25 -12.25 -3.99
CA ASN A 7 -1.08 -11.22 -4.62
C ASN A 7 -1.57 -10.13 -3.65
N ASN A 8 -1.83 -10.48 -2.38
CA ASN A 8 -2.31 -9.49 -1.41
C ASN A 8 -1.15 -8.73 -0.76
N THR A 9 0.00 -9.37 -0.50
CA THR A 9 1.10 -8.74 0.24
C THR A 9 1.87 -7.67 -0.56
N VAL A 10 1.62 -7.53 -1.87
CA VAL A 10 2.27 -6.51 -2.73
C VAL A 10 1.88 -5.08 -2.34
N LEU A 11 0.73 -4.86 -1.69
CA LEU A 11 0.29 -3.50 -1.33
C LEU A 11 1.22 -2.79 -0.34
N ILE A 12 1.84 -3.54 0.58
CA ILE A 12 2.79 -2.98 1.56
C ILE A 12 4.05 -2.44 0.87
N PRO A 13 4.81 -3.22 0.06
CA PRO A 13 5.98 -2.70 -0.62
C PRO A 13 5.63 -1.60 -1.63
N ILE A 14 4.45 -1.63 -2.27
CA ILE A 14 3.99 -0.53 -3.13
C ILE A 14 3.77 0.75 -2.31
N GLY A 15 3.11 0.66 -1.15
CA GLY A 15 2.92 1.82 -0.27
C GLY A 15 4.24 2.43 0.19
N ILE A 16 5.20 1.60 0.59
CA ILE A 16 6.55 2.03 0.96
C ILE A 16 7.26 2.69 -0.23
N PHE A 17 7.15 2.10 -1.42
CA PHE A 17 7.78 2.63 -2.63
C PHE A 17 7.25 4.03 -2.98
N ILE A 18 5.94 4.25 -2.85
CA ILE A 18 5.31 5.56 -3.08
C ILE A 18 5.82 6.58 -2.06
N ILE A 19 5.91 6.22 -0.77
CA ILE A 19 6.40 7.11 0.29
C ILE A 19 7.85 7.52 0.03
N VAL A 20 8.73 6.56 -0.24
CA VAL A 20 10.15 6.80 -0.49
C VAL A 20 10.35 7.61 -1.78
N GLY A 21 9.62 7.29 -2.84
CA GLY A 21 9.64 8.06 -4.09
C GLY A 21 9.19 9.51 -3.89
N THR A 22 8.20 9.74 -3.04
CA THR A 22 7.72 11.08 -2.68
C THR A 22 8.77 11.85 -1.89
N LEU A 23 9.47 11.19 -0.97
CA LEU A 23 10.54 11.79 -0.17
C LEU A 23 11.72 12.23 -1.06
N MET A 24 12.13 11.34 -1.97
CA MET A 24 13.17 11.60 -2.96
C MET A 24 12.77 12.72 -3.93
N ALA A 25 11.54 12.67 -4.45
CA ALA A 25 11.02 13.73 -5.33
C ALA A 25 10.97 15.07 -4.60
N SER A 26 10.51 15.11 -3.34
CA SER A 26 10.48 16.33 -2.53
C SER A 26 11.86 16.96 -2.30
N GLN A 27 12.94 16.17 -2.37
CA GLN A 27 14.31 16.68 -2.26
C GLN A 27 14.84 17.18 -3.60
N LEU A 28 14.38 16.62 -4.71
CA LEU A 28 14.87 16.93 -6.06
C LEU A 28 14.11 18.08 -6.73
N ILE A 29 12.82 18.20 -6.41
CA ILE A 29 11.93 19.22 -6.93
C ILE A 29 11.11 19.78 -5.76
N ASN A 30 10.90 21.09 -5.76
CA ASN A 30 10.14 21.75 -4.70
C ASN A 30 8.65 21.45 -4.92
N LEU A 31 8.22 20.26 -4.49
CA LEU A 31 6.83 19.82 -4.62
C LEU A 31 5.92 20.74 -3.80
N PRO A 32 4.75 21.14 -4.31
CA PRO A 32 3.74 21.81 -3.50
C PRO A 32 3.35 20.94 -2.30
N ASP A 33 3.14 21.56 -1.14
CA ASP A 33 2.84 20.82 0.10
C ASP A 33 1.60 19.94 -0.02
N MET A 34 0.59 20.38 -0.79
CA MET A 34 -0.59 19.57 -1.11
C MET A 34 -0.25 18.29 -1.87
N VAL A 35 0.69 18.35 -2.81
CA VAL A 35 1.08 17.19 -3.62
C VAL A 35 1.84 16.19 -2.75
N LYS A 36 2.75 16.66 -1.88
CA LYS A 36 3.44 15.81 -0.90
C LYS A 36 2.44 15.13 0.04
N GLY A 37 1.53 15.90 0.63
CA GLY A 37 0.50 15.37 1.53
C GLY A 37 -0.38 14.33 0.87
N PHE A 38 -0.78 14.56 -0.39
CA PHE A 38 -1.59 13.62 -1.16
C PHE A 38 -0.85 12.31 -1.45
N LEU A 39 0.40 12.38 -1.89
CA LEU A 39 1.24 11.21 -2.16
C LEU A 39 1.52 10.39 -0.88
N PHE A 40 1.80 11.05 0.24
CA PHE A 40 1.93 10.39 1.54
C PHE A 40 0.61 9.72 1.97
N GLY A 41 -0.52 10.43 1.79
CA GLY A 41 -1.85 9.90 2.05
C GLY A 41 -2.18 8.66 1.23
N ILE A 42 -1.79 8.63 -0.06
CA ILE A 42 -1.94 7.45 -0.93
C ILE A 42 -1.09 6.28 -0.40
N GLY A 43 0.17 6.52 -0.03
CA GLY A 43 1.05 5.48 0.49
C GLY A 43 0.50 4.83 1.76
N ILE A 44 0.01 5.64 2.70
CA ILE A 44 -0.62 5.18 3.94
C ILE A 44 -1.97 4.51 3.65
N GLY A 45 -2.77 5.08 2.75
CA GLY A 45 -4.07 4.54 2.35
C GLY A 45 -3.96 3.15 1.74
N LEU A 46 -2.96 2.91 0.89
CA LEU A 46 -2.67 1.58 0.33
C LEU A 46 -2.30 0.56 1.41
N MET A 47 -1.49 0.95 2.40
CA MET A 47 -1.16 0.08 3.53
C MET A 47 -2.39 -0.25 4.37
N PHE A 48 -3.27 0.73 4.62
CA PHE A 48 -4.50 0.51 5.37
C PHE A 48 -5.51 -0.36 4.60
N LEU A 49 -5.60 -0.16 3.29
CA LEU A 49 -6.44 -0.96 2.40
C LEU A 49 -6.04 -2.43 2.44
N PHE A 50 -4.74 -2.73 2.49
CA PHE A 50 -4.25 -4.10 2.70
C PHE A 50 -4.77 -4.73 4.01
N PHE A 51 -4.75 -3.98 5.12
CA PHE A 51 -5.26 -4.45 6.40
C PHE A 51 -6.77 -4.72 6.36
N ILE A 52 -7.53 -3.83 5.72
CA ILE A 52 -8.97 -3.99 5.51
C ILE A 52 -9.24 -5.25 4.67
N PHE A 53 -8.59 -5.40 3.51
CA PHE A 53 -8.76 -6.57 2.64
C PHE A 53 -8.32 -7.88 3.29
N LYS A 54 -7.31 -7.85 4.17
CA LYS A 54 -6.91 -9.01 4.97
C LYS A 54 -8.00 -9.41 5.97
N LYS A 55 -8.69 -8.44 6.58
CA LYS A 55 -9.76 -8.68 7.57
C LYS A 55 -11.06 -9.17 6.93
N PHE A 56 -11.32 -8.81 5.67
CA PHE A 56 -12.52 -9.22 4.93
C PHE A 56 -12.36 -10.48 4.09
N LYS A 57 -11.22 -11.18 4.14
CA LYS A 57 -11.08 -12.47 3.46
C LYS A 57 -12.09 -13.44 4.08
N PRO A 58 -13.17 -13.84 3.37
CA PRO A 58 -14.16 -14.73 3.95
C PRO A 58 -13.50 -16.09 4.18
N THR A 59 -13.69 -16.64 5.38
CA THR A 59 -13.41 -18.03 5.73
C THR A 59 -14.35 -18.96 4.94
N SER A 60 -14.23 -19.00 3.62
CA SER A 60 -15.00 -19.86 2.73
C SER A 60 -14.08 -20.85 2.03
N ASP A 61 -13.19 -21.50 2.79
CA ASP A 61 -12.43 -22.66 2.32
C ASP A 61 -11.97 -23.52 3.52
N GLN A 62 -12.95 -24.03 4.27
CA GLN A 62 -12.77 -25.02 5.34
C GLN A 62 -13.64 -26.27 5.11
N ASN A 63 -14.07 -26.54 3.87
CA ASN A 63 -14.77 -27.76 3.50
C ASN A 63 -14.20 -28.33 2.20
N HIS A 64 -13.10 -29.07 2.30
CA HIS A 64 -13.00 -30.46 1.82
C HIS A 64 -11.68 -31.10 2.24
#